data_AF-A0A8K9XHR8-F1
#
_entry.id   AF-A0A8K9XHR8-F1
#
_cell.length_a   1.000
_cell.length_b   1.000
_cell.length_c   1.000
_cell.angle_alpha   90.00
_cell.angle_beta   90.00
_cell.angle_gamma   90.00
#
_symmetry.space_group_name_H-M   'P 1'
#
loop_
_entity.id
_entity.type
_entity.pdbx_description
1 polymer ?
#
loop_
_entity_poly.entity_id
_entity_poly.type
_entity_poly.pdbx_seq_one_letter_code
_entity_poly.pdbx_strand_id
1 'polypeptide(L)'
;MSESSICQVRATVMQYDDGNKRWVPAGEGGQAFSRVQIYHNPVANTFRVVGRKMQGDQQVVINCPIDKRLKYNQATPNFHQWREARQVWGLNFGSKEEAVLFANGMMHALEVLSALTDSGNSSLPRPVQNGPSPEELEQQRRYHSHDFSWGGGGGGAVGLVSVSRGEMKVLQVLFFCFTKTGERELGYCLSDCCLVGN
;
A
#
# COMPACT_ATOMS: atom_id res chain seq x y z
N MET A 1 0.09 -29.91 -10.49
CA MET A 1 -0.33 -28.61 -11.05
C MET A 1 0.87 -27.68 -10.99
N SER A 2 1.21 -27.02 -12.10
CA SER A 2 2.30 -26.05 -12.18
C SER A 2 1.85 -24.67 -11.71
N GLU A 3 2.80 -23.82 -11.30
CA GLU A 3 2.52 -22.41 -11.04
C GLU A 3 2.01 -21.72 -12.31
N SER A 4 1.09 -20.76 -12.14
CA SER A 4 0.54 -19.96 -13.25
C SER A 4 0.88 -18.49 -13.06
N SER A 5 1.11 -17.77 -14.17
CA SER A 5 1.33 -16.32 -14.13
C SER A 5 -0.02 -15.62 -14.17
N ILE A 6 -0.32 -14.79 -13.16
CA ILE A 6 -1.57 -14.00 -13.11
C ILE A 6 -1.41 -12.58 -13.67
N CYS A 7 -0.17 -12.11 -13.76
CA CYS A 7 0.17 -10.78 -14.30
C CYS A 7 1.56 -10.84 -14.92
N GLN A 8 1.77 -10.09 -16.01
CA GLN A 8 3.06 -9.94 -16.66
C GLN A 8 3.23 -8.49 -17.15
N VAL A 9 4.36 -7.88 -16.81
CA VAL A 9 4.67 -6.48 -17.14
C VAL A 9 6.15 -6.32 -17.44
N ARG A 10 6.54 -5.17 -18.01
CA ARG A 10 7.94 -4.78 -18.12
C ARG A 10 8.27 -3.69 -17.10
N ALA A 11 9.34 -3.93 -16.36
CA ALA A 11 9.86 -2.96 -15.41
C ALA A 11 11.37 -3.14 -15.23
N THR A 12 12.06 -2.07 -14.87
CA THR A 12 13.38 -2.17 -14.29
C THR A 12 13.23 -2.52 -12.81
N VAL A 13 13.88 -3.60 -12.38
CA VAL A 13 13.90 -4.02 -10.98
C VAL A 13 15.01 -3.28 -10.25
N MET A 14 14.65 -2.66 -9.13
CA MET A 14 15.53 -1.83 -8.30
C MET A 14 15.57 -2.39 -6.88
N GLN A 15 16.71 -2.24 -6.22
CA GLN A 15 16.93 -2.50 -4.80
C GLN A 15 17.30 -1.20 -4.11
N TYR A 16 16.80 -0.97 -2.91
CA TYR A 16 17.28 0.15 -2.10
C TYR A 16 18.55 -0.25 -1.35
N ASP A 17 19.62 0.49 -1.57
CA ASP A 17 20.87 0.35 -0.83
C ASP A 17 20.81 1.27 0.39
N ASP A 18 20.64 0.67 1.58
CA ASP A 18 20.55 1.38 2.84
C ASP A 18 21.87 2.07 3.25
N GLY A 19 23.03 1.61 2.76
CA GLY A 19 24.32 2.22 3.07
C GLY A 19 24.50 3.52 2.30
N ASN A 20 24.15 3.52 1.01
CA ASN A 20 24.29 4.68 0.13
C ASN A 20 23.01 5.52 -0.03
N LYS A 21 21.91 5.13 0.65
CA LYS A 21 20.59 5.78 0.61
C LYS A 21 20.07 6.04 -0.80
N ARG A 22 20.27 5.08 -1.70
CA ARG A 22 19.92 5.21 -3.12
C ARG A 22 19.31 3.94 -3.67
N TRP A 23 18.53 4.10 -4.73
CA TRP A 23 18.11 2.98 -5.56
C TRP A 23 19.26 2.53 -6.46
N VAL A 24 19.46 1.22 -6.54
CA VAL A 24 20.41 0.57 -7.45
C VAL A 24 19.69 -0.49 -8.30
N PRO A 25 20.06 -0.68 -9.56
CA PRO A 25 19.49 -1.75 -10.38
C PRO A 25 19.77 -3.13 -9.79
N ALA A 26 18.80 -4.03 -9.84
CA ALA A 26 18.97 -5.40 -9.39
C ALA A 26 19.68 -6.27 -10.46
N GLY A 27 20.49 -7.22 -9.99
CA GLY A 27 21.25 -8.14 -10.84
C GLY A 27 22.50 -7.54 -11.47
N GLU A 28 23.21 -8.35 -12.25
CA GLU A 28 24.48 -7.99 -12.87
C GLU A 28 24.26 -7.30 -14.23
N GLY A 29 25.16 -6.39 -14.64
CA GLY A 29 25.09 -5.79 -15.99
C GLY A 29 24.22 -4.52 -16.11
N GLY A 30 24.09 -3.73 -15.04
CA GLY A 30 23.48 -2.39 -15.11
C GLY A 30 21.96 -2.38 -15.25
N GLN A 31 21.42 -1.19 -15.53
CA GLN A 31 19.99 -0.95 -15.61
C GLN A 31 19.39 -1.48 -16.92
N ALA A 32 18.49 -2.46 -16.82
CA ALA A 32 17.81 -3.05 -17.98
C ALA A 32 16.37 -3.43 -17.64
N PHE A 33 15.51 -3.45 -18.66
CA PHE A 33 14.15 -3.95 -18.52
C PHE A 33 14.15 -5.44 -18.21
N SER A 34 13.27 -5.81 -17.29
CA SER A 34 12.97 -7.18 -16.93
C SER A 34 11.50 -7.49 -17.23
N ARG A 35 11.23 -8.73 -17.63
CA ARG A 35 9.88 -9.28 -17.62
C ARG A 35 9.56 -9.68 -16.19
N VAL A 36 8.65 -8.94 -15.56
CA VAL A 36 8.22 -9.16 -14.18
C VAL A 36 6.85 -9.80 -14.18
N GLN A 37 6.70 -10.87 -13.41
CA GLN A 37 5.50 -11.70 -13.36
C GLN A 37 5.12 -11.97 -11.91
N ILE A 38 3.83 -12.04 -11.65
CA ILE A 38 3.30 -12.57 -10.39
C ILE A 38 2.84 -14.00 -10.66
N TYR A 39 3.45 -14.95 -9.97
CA TYR A 39 3.10 -16.37 -10.04
C TYR A 39 2.20 -16.75 -8.87
N HIS A 40 1.21 -17.60 -9.15
CA HIS A 40 0.35 -18.25 -8.17
C HIS A 40 0.60 -19.76 -8.19
N ASN A 41 0.83 -20.33 -7.01
CA ASN A 41 0.84 -21.77 -6.81
C ASN A 41 -0.49 -22.17 -6.15
N PRO A 42 -1.46 -22.78 -6.86
CA PRO A 42 -2.75 -23.13 -6.27
C PRO A 42 -2.67 -24.26 -5.24
N VAL A 43 -1.60 -25.08 -5.27
CA VAL A 43 -1.43 -26.22 -4.35
C VAL A 43 -0.99 -25.73 -2.98
N ALA A 44 0.01 -24.82 -2.95
CA ALA A 44 0.51 -24.22 -1.72
C ALA A 44 -0.25 -22.94 -1.33
N ASN A 45 -1.11 -22.46 -2.24
CA ASN A 45 -1.75 -21.15 -2.22
C ASN A 45 -0.81 -19.99 -1.92
N THR A 46 0.37 -20.03 -2.54
CA THR A 46 1.41 -19.00 -2.40
C THR A 46 1.48 -18.14 -3.65
N PHE A 47 1.91 -16.90 -3.46
CA PHE A 47 2.21 -15.98 -4.54
C PHE A 47 3.66 -15.53 -4.46
N ARG A 48 4.27 -15.26 -5.62
CA ARG A 48 5.64 -14.73 -5.70
C ARG A 48 5.81 -13.80 -6.90
N VAL A 49 6.62 -12.77 -6.72
CA VAL A 49 7.08 -11.88 -7.80
C VAL A 49 8.38 -12.44 -8.36
N VAL A 50 8.42 -12.64 -9.67
CA VAL A 50 9.60 -13.12 -10.39
C VAL A 50 9.91 -12.16 -11.52
N GLY A 51 11.14 -11.65 -11.55
CA GLY A 51 11.62 -10.78 -12.62
C GLY A 51 12.85 -11.37 -13.27
N ARG A 52 12.83 -11.47 -14.60
CA ARG A 52 13.96 -11.92 -15.42
C ARG A 52 14.37 -10.83 -16.38
N LYS A 53 15.67 -10.54 -16.50
CA LYS A 53 16.17 -9.56 -17.48
C LYS A 53 15.71 -9.98 -18.88
N MET A 54 15.25 -9.01 -19.68
CA MET A 54 14.83 -9.27 -21.06
C MET A 54 16.03 -9.38 -22.02
N GLN A 55 17.20 -8.91 -21.59
CA GLN A 55 18.45 -8.99 -22.34
C GLN A 55 19.34 -10.10 -21.79
N GLY A 56 20.14 -10.72 -22.67
CA GLY A 56 21.13 -11.72 -22.30
C GLY A 56 20.55 -13.08 -21.89
N ASP A 57 21.08 -13.63 -20.81
CA ASP A 57 20.85 -14.98 -20.24
C ASP A 57 19.50 -15.14 -19.50
N GLN A 58 18.65 -14.12 -19.52
CA GLN A 58 17.40 -14.08 -18.75
C GLN A 58 17.63 -14.29 -17.23
N GLN A 59 18.71 -13.71 -16.70
CA GLN A 59 19.04 -13.71 -15.27
C GLN A 59 17.80 -13.37 -14.43
N VAL A 60 17.56 -14.19 -13.40
CA VAL A 60 16.55 -13.90 -12.38
C VAL A 60 17.09 -12.83 -11.46
N VAL A 61 16.46 -11.66 -11.46
CA VAL A 61 16.88 -10.49 -10.66
C VAL A 61 16.01 -10.26 -9.43
N ILE A 62 14.82 -10.86 -9.41
CA ILE A 62 13.95 -10.91 -8.24
C ILE A 62 13.20 -12.24 -8.24
N ASN A 63 13.14 -12.87 -7.07
CA ASN A 63 12.30 -14.03 -6.77
C ASN A 63 11.83 -13.87 -5.33
N CYS A 64 10.81 -13.04 -5.14
CA CYS A 64 10.34 -12.59 -3.83
C CYS A 64 8.98 -13.22 -3.53
N PRO A 65 8.80 -13.94 -2.42
CA PRO A 65 7.48 -14.35 -1.97
C PRO A 65 6.61 -13.12 -1.66
N ILE A 66 5.30 -13.24 -1.84
CA ILE A 66 4.33 -12.22 -1.43
C ILE A 66 3.70 -12.69 -0.12
N ASP A 67 3.99 -11.99 0.96
CA ASP A 67 3.38 -12.23 2.26
C ASP A 67 2.05 -11.47 2.39
N LYS A 68 1.10 -12.04 3.14
CA LYS A 68 -0.20 -11.40 3.43
C LYS A 68 -0.09 -10.04 4.13
N ARG A 69 1.04 -9.77 4.80
CA ARG A 69 1.32 -8.52 5.52
C ARG A 69 2.25 -7.60 4.73
N LEU A 70 2.57 -7.94 3.48
CA LEU A 70 3.41 -7.14 2.62
C LEU A 70 2.75 -5.77 2.42
N LYS A 71 3.54 -4.72 2.62
CA LYS A 71 3.10 -3.34 2.43
C LYS A 71 3.52 -2.90 1.04
N TYR A 72 2.57 -2.92 0.12
CA TYR A 72 2.76 -2.42 -1.23
C TYR A 72 2.49 -0.92 -1.29
N ASN A 73 3.41 -0.15 -1.89
CA ASN A 73 3.32 1.30 -1.99
C ASN A 73 3.52 1.74 -3.45
N GLN A 74 2.54 2.45 -3.99
CA GLN A 74 2.62 3.10 -5.30
C GLN A 74 3.22 4.50 -5.12
N ALA A 75 4.55 4.58 -5.04
CA ALA A 75 5.24 5.83 -4.71
C ALA A 75 5.06 6.91 -5.79
N THR A 76 5.04 6.50 -7.06
CA THR A 76 4.64 7.34 -8.21
C THR A 76 3.79 6.52 -9.17
N PRO A 77 3.14 7.13 -10.18
CA PRO A 77 2.35 6.39 -11.19
C PRO A 77 3.12 5.35 -12.02
N ASN A 78 4.45 5.35 -11.96
CA ASN A 78 5.34 4.45 -12.68
C ASN A 78 6.42 3.82 -11.81
N PHE A 79 6.41 4.08 -10.50
CA PHE A 79 7.38 3.53 -9.56
C PHE A 79 6.68 3.00 -8.31
N HIS A 80 6.68 1.68 -8.16
CA HIS A 80 6.08 1.01 -7.02
C HIS A 80 7.14 0.30 -6.21
N GLN A 81 6.94 0.21 -4.89
CA GLN A 81 7.91 -0.38 -3.97
C GLN A 81 7.23 -1.16 -2.84
N TRP A 82 7.97 -2.11 -2.28
CA TRP A 82 7.58 -2.84 -1.09
C TRP A 82 8.82 -3.29 -0.32
N ARG A 83 8.63 -3.65 0.95
CA ARG A 83 9.68 -4.21 1.80
C ARG A 83 9.45 -5.70 2.01
N GLU A 84 10.50 -6.48 1.80
CA GLU A 84 10.57 -7.90 2.11
C GLU A 84 11.76 -8.13 3.05
N ALA A 85 11.48 -8.53 4.28
CA ALA A 85 12.48 -8.63 5.35
C ALA A 85 13.34 -7.34 5.46
N ARG A 86 14.63 -7.42 5.12
CA ARG A 86 15.57 -6.28 5.12
C ARG A 86 15.69 -5.59 3.76
N GLN A 87 15.27 -6.26 2.69
CA GLN A 87 15.39 -5.72 1.33
C GLN A 87 14.17 -4.84 1.01
N VAL A 88 14.41 -3.69 0.41
CA VAL A 88 13.35 -2.91 -0.25
C VAL A 88 13.48 -3.11 -1.74
N TRP A 89 12.38 -3.54 -2.35
CA TRP A 89 12.24 -3.75 -3.78
C TRP A 89 11.49 -2.58 -4.39
N GLY A 90 11.94 -2.16 -5.57
CA GLY A 90 11.30 -1.13 -6.38
C GLY A 90 11.15 -1.61 -7.81
N LEU A 91 10.06 -1.24 -8.47
CA LEU A 91 9.81 -1.49 -9.88
C LEU A 91 9.57 -0.16 -10.57
N ASN A 92 10.42 0.15 -11.55
CA ASN A 92 10.23 1.28 -12.46
C ASN A 92 9.63 0.76 -13.77
N PHE A 93 8.34 0.98 -13.98
CA PHE A 93 7.57 0.41 -15.10
C PHE A 93 7.85 1.13 -16.42
N GLY A 94 7.77 0.39 -17.52
CA GLY A 94 7.93 0.95 -18.87
C GLY A 94 6.81 1.92 -19.24
N SER A 95 5.61 1.74 -18.68
CA SER A 95 4.48 2.65 -18.82
C SER A 95 3.58 2.68 -17.58
N LYS A 96 2.68 3.67 -17.51
CA LYS A 96 1.69 3.78 -16.41
C LYS A 96 0.69 2.63 -16.45
N GLU A 97 0.33 2.18 -17.64
CA GLU A 97 -0.60 1.06 -17.85
C GLU A 97 -0.01 -0.24 -17.32
N GLU A 98 1.30 -0.47 -17.54
CA GLU A 98 2.02 -1.61 -16.94
C GLU A 98 2.05 -1.51 -15.40
N ALA A 99 2.24 -0.30 -14.85
CA ALA A 99 2.22 -0.08 -13.41
C ALA A 99 0.85 -0.42 -12.79
N VAL A 100 -0.24 0.05 -13.41
CA VAL A 100 -1.62 -0.24 -12.98
C VAL A 100 -1.93 -1.73 -13.08
N LEU A 101 -1.54 -2.39 -14.18
CA LEU A 101 -1.74 -3.82 -14.36
C LEU A 101 -1.02 -4.63 -13.27
N PHE A 102 0.20 -4.24 -12.91
CA PHE A 102 0.94 -4.88 -11.83
C PHE A 102 0.30 -4.63 -10.46
N ALA A 103 -0.15 -3.41 -10.19
CA ALA A 103 -0.83 -3.06 -8.95
C ALA A 103 -2.10 -3.90 -8.75
N ASN A 104 -2.92 -4.07 -9.80
CA ASN A 104 -4.12 -4.90 -9.75
C ASN A 104 -3.78 -6.36 -9.42
N GLY A 105 -2.75 -6.92 -10.06
CA GLY A 105 -2.29 -8.28 -9.78
C GLY A 105 -1.75 -8.45 -8.35
N MET A 106 -1.04 -7.45 -7.84
CA MET A 106 -0.54 -7.44 -6.46
C MET A 106 -1.67 -7.35 -5.44
N MET A 107 -2.65 -6.44 -5.64
CA MET A 107 -3.81 -6.33 -4.75
C MET A 107 -4.60 -7.63 -4.71
N HIS A 108 -4.86 -8.24 -5.87
CA HIS A 108 -5.53 -9.52 -5.96
C HIS A 108 -4.80 -10.62 -5.17
N ALA A 109 -3.47 -10.72 -5.29
CA ALA A 109 -2.68 -11.68 -4.52
C ALA A 109 -2.81 -11.45 -3.00
N LEU A 110 -2.75 -10.19 -2.55
CA LEU A 110 -2.89 -9.85 -1.13
C LEU A 110 -4.29 -10.16 -0.58
N GLU A 111 -5.34 -9.90 -1.36
CA GLU A 111 -6.73 -10.21 -1.00
C GLU A 111 -6.97 -11.72 -0.83
N VAL A 112 -6.45 -12.54 -1.76
CA VAL A 112 -6.53 -13.99 -1.68
C VAL A 112 -5.79 -14.50 -0.43
N LEU A 113 -4.59 -13.98 -0.17
CA LEU A 113 -3.81 -14.35 1.01
C LEU A 113 -4.46 -13.91 2.34
N SER A 114 -5.17 -12.78 2.37
CA SER A 114 -5.91 -12.33 3.55
C SER A 114 -7.15 -13.19 3.82
N ALA A 115 -7.93 -13.51 2.78
CA ALA A 115 -9.17 -14.26 2.91
C ALA A 115 -8.98 -15.66 3.52
N LEU A 116 -7.84 -16.32 3.24
CA LEU A 116 -7.48 -17.61 3.84
C LEU A 116 -7.26 -17.54 5.35
N THR A 117 -6.74 -16.42 5.84
CA THR A 117 -6.47 -16.27 7.28
C THR A 117 -7.76 -16.02 8.06
N ASP A 118 -8.65 -15.21 7.50
CA ASP A 118 -9.94 -14.88 8.14
C ASP A 118 -10.92 -16.07 8.12
N SER A 119 -10.79 -16.96 7.13
CA SER A 119 -11.55 -18.21 7.04
C SER A 119 -11.10 -19.28 8.06
N GLY A 120 -9.96 -19.09 8.73
CA GLY A 120 -9.41 -20.01 9.73
C GLY A 120 -9.95 -19.82 11.15
N ASN A 121 -10.73 -18.76 11.42
CA ASN A 121 -11.20 -18.40 12.77
C ASN A 121 -12.73 -18.39 12.93
N SER A 122 -13.49 -18.95 11.98
CA SER A 122 -14.97 -18.98 12.02
C SER A 122 -15.53 -20.40 12.17
N SER A 123 -15.07 -21.14 13.17
CA SER A 123 -15.77 -22.34 13.66
C SER A 123 -16.55 -22.04 14.94
N LEU A 124 -17.46 -21.05 14.91
CA LEU A 124 -18.59 -20.97 15.85
C LEU A 124 -19.75 -20.23 15.16
N PRO A 125 -20.97 -20.81 15.09
CA PRO A 125 -22.13 -20.08 14.62
C PRO A 125 -22.44 -19.00 15.66
N ARG A 126 -22.15 -17.74 15.33
CA ARG A 126 -22.57 -16.60 16.15
C ARG A 126 -24.11 -16.54 16.08
N PRO A 127 -24.85 -16.61 17.20
CA PRO A 127 -26.29 -16.40 17.16
C PRO A 127 -26.56 -14.98 16.67
N VAL A 128 -27.48 -14.85 15.73
CA VAL A 128 -28.04 -13.58 15.24
C VAL A 128 -28.55 -12.80 16.45
N GLN A 129 -27.86 -11.72 16.83
CA GLN A 129 -28.34 -10.81 17.87
C GLN A 129 -28.95 -9.58 17.20
N ASN A 130 -30.24 -9.42 17.49
CA ASN A 130 -31.16 -8.41 17.00
C ASN A 130 -30.59 -6.99 17.13
N GLY A 131 -30.97 -6.14 16.16
CA GLY A 131 -30.64 -4.71 16.13
C GLY A 131 -31.21 -3.93 17.33
N PRO A 132 -30.77 -2.67 17.49
CA PRO A 132 -31.10 -1.85 18.66
C PRO A 132 -32.60 -1.57 18.75
N SER A 133 -33.09 -1.55 19.99
CA SER A 133 -34.49 -1.33 20.34
C SER A 133 -34.92 0.12 20.02
N PRO A 134 -36.17 0.37 19.60
CA PRO A 134 -36.69 1.71 19.34
C PRO A 134 -36.46 2.72 20.49
N GLU A 135 -36.32 2.25 21.73
CA GLU A 135 -36.08 3.12 22.90
C GLU A 135 -34.69 3.78 22.91
N GLU A 136 -33.66 3.16 22.32
CA GLU A 136 -32.30 3.70 22.30
C GLU A 136 -32.16 4.88 21.32
N LEU A 137 -32.98 4.91 20.27
CA LEU A 137 -33.00 5.99 19.27
C LEU A 137 -33.58 7.30 19.84
N GLU A 138 -34.56 7.19 20.74
CA GLU A 138 -35.20 8.33 21.43
C GLU A 138 -34.24 8.98 22.45
N GLN A 139 -33.44 8.16 23.15
CA GLN A 139 -32.43 8.63 24.11
C GLN A 139 -31.26 9.36 23.41
N GLN A 140 -30.84 8.92 22.22
CA GLN A 140 -29.80 9.60 21.44
C GLN A 140 -30.21 11.00 20.97
N ARG A 141 -31.49 11.21 20.62
CA ARG A 141 -32.02 12.54 20.27
C ARG A 141 -32.04 13.51 21.46
N ARG A 142 -32.18 12.99 22.68
CA ARG A 142 -32.17 13.81 23.91
C ARG A 142 -30.76 14.24 24.34
N TYR A 143 -29.73 13.47 23.98
CA TYR A 143 -28.33 13.85 24.26
C TYR A 143 -27.79 14.93 23.31
N HIS A 144 -28.30 15.03 22.07
CA HIS A 144 -27.80 16.00 21.08
C HIS A 144 -28.41 17.42 21.20
N SER A 145 -29.17 17.71 22.26
CA SER A 145 -29.79 19.03 22.47
C SER A 145 -29.09 19.88 23.54
N HIS A 146 -28.00 19.40 24.15
CA HIS A 146 -27.47 19.99 25.38
C HIS A 146 -25.96 20.31 25.35
N ASP A 147 -25.43 20.74 24.20
CA ASP A 147 -24.09 21.33 24.19
C ASP A 147 -23.93 22.42 23.12
N PHE A 148 -24.57 23.56 23.36
CA PHE A 148 -24.15 24.85 22.81
C PHE A 148 -23.98 25.81 23.98
N SER A 149 -22.81 25.78 24.61
CA SER A 149 -22.36 26.86 25.48
C SER A 149 -20.86 27.12 25.26
N TRP A 150 -20.56 28.38 24.99
CA TRP A 150 -19.23 28.92 24.74
C TRP A 150 -18.27 28.72 25.92
N GLY A 151 -17.00 28.39 25.65
CA GLY A 151 -15.91 28.49 26.61
C GLY A 151 -14.56 28.13 25.98
N GLY A 152 -13.64 29.10 25.88
CA GLY A 152 -12.37 28.96 25.19
C GLY A 152 -11.25 28.26 25.98
N GLY A 153 -10.12 28.08 25.30
CA GLY A 153 -8.81 27.85 25.94
C GLY A 153 -8.08 26.57 25.50
N GLY A 154 -7.06 26.75 24.64
CA GLY A 154 -5.78 26.04 24.75
C GLY A 154 -5.68 24.55 24.37
N GLY A 155 -5.09 24.29 23.21
CA GLY A 155 -4.13 23.18 23.01
C GLY A 155 -4.68 21.84 22.55
N GLY A 156 -4.41 21.51 21.27
CA GLY A 156 -4.37 20.13 20.77
C GLY A 156 -5.68 19.59 20.19
N ALA A 157 -6.10 20.07 19.02
CA ALA A 157 -7.19 19.46 18.27
C ALA A 157 -6.65 18.41 17.29
N VAL A 158 -6.95 17.14 17.56
CA VAL A 158 -7.03 16.09 16.54
C VAL A 158 -8.33 16.34 15.75
N GLY A 159 -8.21 16.88 14.54
CA GLY A 159 -9.35 17.10 13.65
C GLY A 159 -9.58 15.89 12.75
N LEU A 160 -10.57 15.06 13.07
CA LEU A 160 -11.11 14.07 12.14
C LEU A 160 -12.24 14.74 11.35
N VAL A 161 -12.00 15.10 10.09
CA VAL A 161 -13.06 15.66 9.24
C VAL A 161 -13.69 14.54 8.44
N SER A 162 -14.93 14.16 8.79
CA SER A 162 -15.75 13.28 7.96
C SER A 162 -16.57 14.13 7.00
N VAL A 163 -16.27 14.06 5.69
CA VAL A 163 -17.14 14.62 4.65
C VAL A 163 -17.92 13.48 4.02
N SER A 164 -19.25 13.55 4.14
CA SER A 164 -20.18 12.57 3.59
C SER A 164 -20.87 13.16 2.36
N ARG A 165 -20.52 12.67 1.16
CA ARG A 165 -21.46 12.40 0.05
C ARG A 165 -20.70 11.82 -1.16
N GLY A 166 -21.03 10.57 -1.51
CA GLY A 166 -20.80 9.97 -2.83
C GLY A 166 -19.40 9.44 -3.15
N GLU A 167 -19.22 8.12 -3.01
CA GLU A 167 -18.22 7.24 -3.64
C GLU A 167 -16.70 7.42 -3.36
N MET A 168 -16.08 6.30 -2.98
CA MET A 168 -14.64 5.99 -2.80
C MET A 168 -13.80 6.85 -1.84
N LYS A 169 -13.52 6.26 -0.67
CA LYS A 169 -12.63 6.77 0.38
C LYS A 169 -11.15 6.68 -0.07
N VAL A 170 -10.49 7.83 -0.26
CA VAL A 170 -9.02 7.90 -0.19
C VAL A 170 -8.64 8.42 1.20
N LEU A 171 -8.00 7.57 1.99
CA LEU A 171 -7.50 7.92 3.31
C LEU A 171 -6.20 8.72 3.13
N GLN A 172 -6.28 10.05 3.02
CA GLN A 172 -5.09 10.89 3.11
C GLN A 172 -4.72 11.09 4.58
N VAL A 173 -3.65 10.43 5.01
CA VAL A 173 -2.99 10.71 6.29
C VAL A 173 -2.04 11.88 6.07
N LEU A 174 -2.41 13.07 6.57
CA LEU A 174 -1.54 14.24 6.61
C LEU A 174 -0.62 14.13 7.83
N PHE A 175 0.70 14.06 7.60
CA PHE A 175 1.70 14.27 8.65
C PHE A 175 2.15 15.73 8.64
N PHE A 176 2.00 16.43 9.77
CA PHE A 176 2.63 17.73 9.97
C PHE A 176 4.07 17.52 10.43
N CYS A 177 5.04 17.99 9.64
CA CYS A 177 6.43 18.09 10.06
C CYS A 177 6.72 19.54 10.42
N PHE A 178 7.11 19.81 11.68
CA PHE A 178 7.59 21.13 12.11
C PHE A 178 9.05 21.29 11.68
N THR A 179 9.34 22.27 10.82
CA THR A 179 10.71 22.76 10.63
C THR A 179 11.02 23.82 11.68
N LYS A 180 12.31 23.92 12.05
CA LYS A 180 12.83 24.65 13.21
C LYS A 180 12.76 26.19 13.11
N THR A 181 11.97 26.75 12.20
CA THR A 181 11.94 28.21 11.93
C THR A 181 10.54 28.82 11.82
N GLY A 182 9.47 28.13 12.21
CA GLY A 182 8.21 28.79 12.59
C GLY A 182 7.46 29.57 11.49
N GLU A 183 7.75 29.35 10.21
CA GLU A 183 6.98 29.92 9.09
C GLU A 183 6.06 28.86 8.47
N ARG A 184 4.78 29.20 8.35
CA ARG A 184 3.72 28.34 7.84
C ARG A 184 3.64 28.47 6.32
N GLU A 185 4.22 27.52 5.61
CA GLU A 185 3.96 27.29 4.18
C GLU A 185 3.15 25.99 4.02
N LEU A 186 2.09 26.03 3.21
CA LEU A 186 1.30 24.84 2.83
C LEU A 186 2.11 23.98 1.86
N GLY A 187 2.98 23.11 2.38
CA GLY A 187 3.75 22.14 1.61
C GLY A 187 3.13 20.75 1.65
N TYR A 188 2.89 20.14 0.48
CA TYR A 188 2.60 18.71 0.36
C TYR A 188 3.93 17.93 0.32
N CYS A 189 4.27 17.24 1.41
CA CYS A 189 5.41 16.32 1.43
C CYS A 189 4.94 14.89 1.12
N LEU A 190 5.20 14.42 -0.11
CA LEU A 190 5.37 12.99 -0.38
C LEU A 190 6.78 12.59 0.09
N SER A 191 6.87 11.48 0.80
CA SER A 191 8.08 11.03 1.49
C SER A 191 9.26 10.85 0.53
N ASP A 192 10.32 11.61 0.80
CA ASP A 192 11.70 11.50 0.36
C ASP A 192 12.01 11.50 -1.16
N CYS A 193 11.98 12.71 -1.73
CA CYS A 193 13.02 13.17 -2.65
C CYS A 193 13.20 14.68 -2.48
N CYS A 194 14.21 15.09 -1.71
CA CYS A 194 14.81 16.41 -1.90
C CYS A 194 15.37 16.47 -3.32
N LEU A 195 14.64 17.09 -4.25
CA LEU A 195 15.25 17.63 -5.45
C LEU A 195 15.86 18.98 -5.06
N VAL A 196 17.17 18.96 -4.82
CA VAL A 196 17.99 20.17 -4.90
C VAL A 196 17.97 20.60 -6.37
N GLY A 197 17.26 21.68 -6.66
CA GLY A 197 17.28 22.38 -7.93
C GLY A 197 17.78 23.80 -7.68
N ASN A 198 18.86 24.14 -8.37
CA ASN A 198 19.69 25.35 -8.28
C ASN A 198 18.89 26.66 -8.26
#